data_AF-A0A1C5W9A8-F1
#
_entry.id   AF-A0A1C5W9A8-F1
#
_cell.length_a   1.000
_cell.length_b   1.000
_cell.length_c   1.000
_cell.angle_alpha   90.00
_cell.angle_beta   90.00
_cell.angle_gamma   90.00
#
_symmetry.space_group_name_H-M   'P 1'
#
loop_
_entity.id
_entity.type
_entity.pdbx_description
1 polymer ?
#
loop_
_entity_poly.entity_id
_entity_poly.type
_entity_poly.pdbx_seq_one_letter_code
_entity_poly.pdbx_strand_id
1 'polypeptide(L)'
;MLKKVIGHFTTITRHKILVMKECFKIGLYKQGLTHDLSKYSPTEFLVGCKYYQGNRSPNNAEREETGVSKAWLHHKGRNRHHFEYWIDYSVEKDGNPMTGMPMPRKYIAEMMMDRMAASKIYNGKNYNDHFPLQYYEKGKHHYMMHPQTEKDLVKLLTILDKKGEDYLYRYIRQVYLKGK
;
A
#
# COMPACT_ATOMS: atom_id res chain seq x y z
N MET A 1 27.06 -4.36 -5.62
CA MET A 1 26.35 -3.25 -4.95
C MET A 1 25.57 -2.39 -5.93
N LEU A 2 26.20 -1.84 -6.98
CA LEU A 2 25.55 -0.98 -7.97
C LEU A 2 24.30 -1.58 -8.64
N LYS A 3 24.33 -2.86 -9.04
CA LYS A 3 23.16 -3.58 -9.61
C LYS A 3 21.94 -3.55 -8.68
N LYS A 4 22.15 -3.68 -7.36
CA LYS A 4 21.07 -3.62 -6.37
C LYS A 4 20.51 -2.20 -6.24
N VAL A 5 21.38 -1.19 -6.25
CA VAL A 5 20.98 0.23 -6.20
C VAL A 5 20.11 0.59 -7.40
N ILE A 6 20.59 0.29 -8.61
CA ILE A 6 19.85 0.54 -9.85
C ILE A 6 18.52 -0.22 -9.84
N GLY A 7 18.55 -1.52 -9.52
CA GLY A 7 17.35 -2.35 -9.48
C GLY A 7 16.30 -1.84 -8.48
N HIS A 8 16.73 -1.45 -7.27
CA HIS A 8 15.84 -0.90 -6.27
C HIS A 8 15.23 0.42 -6.72
N PHE A 9 16.07 1.37 -7.16
CA PHE A 9 15.63 2.68 -7.66
C PHE A 9 14.62 2.56 -8.81
N THR A 10 14.90 1.70 -9.79
CA THR A 10 14.00 1.44 -10.91
C THR A 10 12.68 0.86 -10.43
N THR A 11 12.71 -0.11 -9.51
CA THR A 11 11.49 -0.76 -9.00
C THR A 11 10.59 0.21 -8.25
N ILE A 12 11.14 0.98 -7.29
CA ILE A 12 10.33 1.94 -6.51
C ILE A 12 9.81 3.08 -7.39
N THR A 13 10.58 3.51 -8.39
CA THR A 13 10.17 4.61 -9.28
C THR A 13 9.09 4.16 -10.26
N ARG A 14 9.20 2.95 -10.83
CA ARG A 14 8.15 2.36 -11.67
C ARG A 14 6.85 2.18 -10.88
N HIS A 15 6.96 1.68 -9.66
CA HIS A 15 5.83 1.54 -8.74
C HIS A 15 5.15 2.90 -8.49
N LYS A 16 5.93 3.91 -8.06
CA LYS A 16 5.42 5.26 -7.81
C LYS A 16 4.69 5.85 -9.02
N ILE A 17 5.28 5.75 -10.21
CA ILE A 17 4.69 6.28 -11.44
C ILE A 17 3.38 5.55 -11.77
N LEU A 18 3.32 4.23 -11.56
CA LEU A 18 2.11 3.47 -11.78
C LEU A 18 1.00 3.91 -10.81
N VAL A 19 1.29 3.97 -9.51
CA VAL A 19 0.31 4.48 -8.52
C VAL A 19 -0.15 5.89 -8.85
N MET A 20 0.76 6.77 -9.28
CA MET A 20 0.41 8.12 -9.74
C MET A 20 -0.62 8.07 -10.88
N LYS A 21 -0.40 7.26 -11.91
CA LYS A 21 -1.32 7.10 -13.03
C LYS A 21 -2.69 6.59 -12.57
N GLU A 22 -2.73 5.58 -11.69
CA GLU A 22 -3.99 5.02 -11.20
C GLU A 22 -4.75 6.02 -10.30
N CYS A 23 -4.04 6.71 -9.41
CA CYS A 23 -4.60 7.81 -8.61
C CYS A 23 -5.19 8.92 -9.49
N PHE A 24 -4.58 9.24 -10.62
CA PHE A 24 -5.09 10.27 -11.54
C PHE A 24 -6.40 9.85 -12.20
N LYS A 25 -6.57 8.56 -12.53
CA LYS A 25 -7.84 8.04 -13.09
C LYS A 25 -9.02 8.23 -12.13
N ILE A 26 -8.76 8.20 -10.82
CA ILE A 26 -9.77 8.36 -9.77
C ILE A 26 -9.86 9.80 -9.21
N GLY A 27 -9.08 10.74 -9.75
CA GLY A 27 -9.10 12.15 -9.35
C GLY A 27 -8.26 12.50 -8.10
N LEU A 28 -7.42 11.59 -7.61
CA LEU A 28 -6.53 11.80 -6.47
C LEU A 28 -5.15 12.31 -6.90
N TYR A 29 -5.09 13.47 -7.55
CA TYR A 29 -3.85 14.02 -8.10
C TYR A 29 -2.77 14.27 -7.04
N LYS A 30 -3.15 14.85 -5.90
CA LYS A 30 -2.20 15.11 -4.80
C LYS A 30 -1.59 13.81 -4.28
N GLN A 31 -2.41 12.80 -3.99
CA GLN A 31 -1.96 11.49 -3.53
C GLN A 31 -1.00 10.86 -4.53
N GLY A 32 -1.36 10.84 -5.83
CA GLY A 32 -0.50 10.29 -6.87
C GLY A 32 0.87 10.97 -6.97
N LEU A 33 0.91 12.30 -6.85
CA LEU A 33 2.17 13.06 -6.89
C LEU A 33 3.04 12.79 -5.67
N THR A 34 2.45 12.74 -4.48
CA THR A 34 3.19 12.61 -3.21
C THR A 34 3.37 11.18 -2.72
N HIS A 35 2.79 10.20 -3.42
CA HIS A 35 2.85 8.79 -3.03
C HIS A 35 4.31 8.33 -2.85
N ASP A 36 4.60 7.74 -1.71
CA ASP A 36 5.85 7.05 -1.38
C ASP A 36 7.14 7.87 -1.56
N LEU A 37 7.07 9.20 -1.47
CA LEU A 37 8.27 10.03 -1.55
C LEU A 37 9.29 9.70 -0.44
N SER A 38 8.85 9.13 0.68
CA SER A 38 9.76 8.69 1.75
C SER A 38 10.71 7.56 1.32
N LYS A 39 10.38 6.76 0.28
CA LYS A 39 11.23 5.68 -0.25
C LYS A 39 12.57 6.16 -0.80
N TYR A 40 12.68 7.46 -1.08
CA TYR A 40 13.91 8.11 -1.56
C TYR A 40 14.76 8.71 -0.43
N SER A 41 14.28 8.67 0.82
CA SER A 41 15.08 9.08 1.98
C SER A 41 16.21 8.09 2.25
N PRO A 42 17.35 8.51 2.84
CA PRO A 42 18.44 7.60 3.18
C PRO A 42 18.01 6.41 4.05
N THR A 43 17.07 6.63 4.99
CA THR A 43 16.55 5.62 5.92
C THR A 43 15.87 4.46 5.20
N GLU A 44 15.17 4.73 4.11
CA GLU A 44 14.48 3.69 3.33
C GLU A 44 15.34 3.23 2.13
N PHE A 45 15.90 4.16 1.38
CA PHE A 45 16.57 3.88 0.11
C PHE A 45 17.84 3.04 0.29
N LEU A 46 18.70 3.38 1.27
CA LEU A 46 19.96 2.66 1.47
C LEU A 46 19.70 1.23 1.97
N VAL A 47 18.74 1.07 2.87
CA VAL A 47 18.28 -0.25 3.35
C VAL A 47 17.68 -1.04 2.20
N GLY A 48 16.80 -0.42 1.41
CA GLY A 48 16.21 -1.02 0.22
C GLY A 48 17.26 -1.50 -0.78
N CYS A 49 18.32 -0.74 -0.99
CA CYS A 49 19.47 -1.13 -1.81
C CYS A 49 20.24 -2.32 -1.22
N LYS A 50 20.49 -2.35 0.11
CA LYS A 50 21.19 -3.47 0.77
C LYS A 50 20.44 -4.80 0.55
N TYR A 51 19.13 -4.76 0.79
CA TYR A 51 18.25 -5.93 0.82
C TYR A 51 17.54 -6.25 -0.50
N TYR A 52 17.86 -5.54 -1.58
CA TYR A 52 17.21 -5.75 -2.87
C TYR A 52 17.47 -7.16 -3.44
N GLN A 53 16.39 -7.85 -3.78
CA GLN A 53 16.37 -9.20 -4.38
C GLN A 53 15.67 -9.24 -5.75
N GLY A 54 14.78 -8.27 -6.03
CA GLY A 54 14.06 -8.15 -7.31
C GLY A 54 12.76 -8.96 -7.42
N ASN A 55 12.44 -9.82 -6.46
CA ASN A 55 11.24 -10.66 -6.46
C ASN A 55 10.27 -10.39 -5.28
N ARG A 56 10.70 -9.61 -4.28
CA ARG A 56 9.90 -9.26 -3.10
C ARG A 56 10.38 -7.96 -2.46
N SER A 57 9.61 -7.45 -1.49
CA SER A 57 9.97 -6.25 -0.75
C SER A 57 11.29 -6.41 0.02
N PRO A 58 12.26 -5.49 -0.13
CA PRO A 58 13.49 -5.49 0.66
C PRO A 58 13.25 -5.43 2.18
N ASN A 59 12.13 -4.82 2.61
CA ASN A 59 11.76 -4.71 4.01
C ASN A 59 11.51 -6.08 4.67
N ASN A 60 11.05 -7.08 3.92
CA ASN A 60 10.86 -8.43 4.47
C ASN A 60 12.20 -9.09 4.75
N ALA A 61 13.20 -8.89 3.89
CA ALA A 61 14.54 -9.42 4.10
C ALA A 61 15.24 -8.73 5.28
N GLU A 62 15.07 -7.42 5.44
CA GLU A 62 15.56 -6.70 6.64
C GLU A 62 14.94 -7.26 7.91
N ARG A 63 13.62 -7.54 7.89
CA ARG A 63 12.88 -8.11 9.02
C ARG A 63 13.36 -9.52 9.36
N GLU A 64 13.64 -10.35 8.35
CA GLU A 64 14.19 -11.69 8.55
C GLU A 64 15.62 -11.65 9.12
N GLU A 65 16.47 -10.72 8.69
CA GLU A 65 17.85 -10.60 9.19
C GLU A 65 17.91 -10.02 10.61
N THR A 66 17.06 -9.04 10.94
CA THR A 66 17.23 -8.22 12.15
C THR A 66 16.06 -8.29 13.14
N GLY A 67 15.00 -9.03 12.83
CA GLY A 67 13.76 -9.10 13.61
C GLY A 67 12.83 -7.90 13.44
N VAL A 68 13.28 -6.80 12.81
CA VAL A 68 12.51 -5.58 12.57
C VAL A 68 12.87 -5.00 11.21
N SER A 69 11.98 -4.21 10.59
CA SER A 69 12.36 -3.45 9.40
C SER A 69 12.31 -1.97 9.70
N LYS A 70 13.49 -1.34 9.86
CA LYS A 70 13.58 0.11 10.12
C LYS A 70 13.06 0.90 8.94
N ALA A 71 13.33 0.42 7.72
CA ALA A 71 12.77 1.01 6.50
C ALA A 71 11.23 0.95 6.52
N TRP A 72 10.64 -0.21 6.88
CA TRP A 72 9.18 -0.31 6.98
C TRP A 72 8.59 0.59 8.05
N LEU A 73 9.19 0.63 9.25
CA LEU A 73 8.73 1.50 10.35
C LEU A 73 8.71 2.97 9.93
N HIS A 74 9.77 3.43 9.27
CA HIS A 74 9.86 4.79 8.74
C HIS A 74 8.81 5.06 7.65
N HIS A 75 8.63 4.09 6.75
CA HIS A 75 7.74 4.15 5.60
C HIS A 75 6.27 4.23 5.99
N LYS A 76 5.78 3.27 6.78
CA LYS A 76 4.39 3.26 7.24
C LYS A 76 4.08 4.47 8.13
N GLY A 77 5.07 5.00 8.85
CA GLY A 77 4.93 6.19 9.69
C GLY A 77 4.87 7.53 8.93
N ARG A 78 5.10 7.54 7.61
CA ARG A 78 5.06 8.75 6.77
C ARG A 78 4.03 8.71 5.65
N ASN A 79 3.60 7.52 5.25
CA ASN A 79 2.66 7.34 4.15
C ASN A 79 1.29 6.91 4.69
N ARG A 80 0.35 7.86 4.66
CA ARG A 80 -0.99 7.73 5.26
C ARG A 80 -1.90 6.71 4.57
N HIS A 81 -1.53 6.17 3.41
CA HIS A 81 -2.29 5.08 2.79
C HIS A 81 -1.98 3.72 3.43
N HIS A 82 -0.93 3.59 4.24
CA HIS A 82 -0.74 2.40 5.08
C HIS A 82 -1.66 2.47 6.30
N PHE A 83 -2.44 1.42 6.51
CA PHE A 83 -3.35 1.35 7.66
C PHE A 83 -2.61 1.38 8.99
N GLU A 84 -1.35 0.94 9.02
CA GLU A 84 -0.53 0.99 10.22
C GLU A 84 -0.10 2.41 10.62
N TYR A 85 -0.23 3.40 9.74
CA TYR A 85 -0.13 4.83 10.12
C TYR A 85 -1.24 5.22 11.11
N TRP A 86 -2.39 4.53 11.02
CA TRP A 86 -3.61 4.83 11.75
C TRP A 86 -3.80 3.85 12.91
N ILE A 87 -2.72 3.38 13.53
CA ILE A 87 -2.79 2.60 14.77
C ILE A 87 -2.56 3.57 15.93
N ASP A 88 -3.48 3.58 16.89
CA ASP A 88 -3.40 4.42 18.08
C ASP A 88 -4.02 3.68 19.29
N TYR A 89 -3.90 4.26 20.48
CA TYR A 89 -4.52 3.75 21.68
C TYR A 89 -6.04 3.91 21.63
N SER A 90 -6.75 2.83 21.96
CA SER A 90 -8.21 2.87 22.09
C SER A 90 -8.62 3.77 23.25
N VAL A 91 -9.65 4.59 23.05
CA VAL A 91 -10.32 5.34 24.11
C VAL A 91 -11.60 4.67 24.61
N GLU A 92 -12.01 3.58 23.96
CA GLU A 92 -13.26 2.85 24.24
C GLU A 92 -13.02 1.53 25.00
N LYS A 93 -11.81 0.96 24.87
CA LYS A 93 -11.44 -0.32 25.49
C LYS A 93 -10.62 -0.08 26.74
N ASP A 94 -10.93 -0.82 27.80
CA ASP A 94 -10.18 -0.78 29.04
C ASP A 94 -8.69 -1.10 28.83
N GLY A 95 -7.83 -0.42 29.58
CA GLY A 95 -6.37 -0.48 29.43
C GLY A 95 -5.81 0.20 28.17
N ASN A 96 -6.64 0.90 27.39
CA ASN A 96 -6.26 1.66 26.20
C ASN A 96 -5.37 0.88 25.21
N PRO A 97 -5.72 -0.36 24.79
CA PRO A 97 -4.88 -1.15 23.89
C PRO A 97 -4.72 -0.47 22.53
N MET A 98 -3.59 -0.71 21.85
CA MET A 98 -3.42 -0.29 20.46
C MET A 98 -4.48 -0.94 19.56
N THR A 99 -5.09 -0.15 18.69
CA THR A 99 -6.09 -0.59 17.73
C THR A 99 -6.04 0.24 16.45
N GLY A 100 -6.62 -0.28 15.37
CA GLY A 100 -6.75 0.48 14.12
C GLY A 100 -7.81 1.58 14.24
N MET A 101 -7.49 2.76 13.73
CA MET A 101 -8.35 3.93 13.63
C MET A 101 -9.02 4.02 12.24
N PRO A 102 -10.20 4.64 12.13
CA PRO A 102 -10.86 4.84 10.85
C PRO A 102 -9.98 5.66 9.90
N MET A 103 -9.79 5.16 8.68
CA MET A 103 -9.01 5.85 7.65
C MET A 103 -9.91 6.74 6.80
N PRO A 104 -9.48 7.98 6.47
CA PRO A 104 -10.16 8.78 5.46
C PRO A 104 -10.21 8.05 4.10
N ARG A 105 -11.37 8.10 3.44
CA ARG A 105 -11.65 7.39 2.17
C ARG A 105 -10.58 7.59 1.10
N LYS A 106 -10.03 8.81 0.98
CA LYS A 106 -8.94 9.12 0.02
C LYS A 106 -7.68 8.26 0.23
N TYR A 107 -7.33 7.93 1.48
CA TYR A 107 -6.17 7.11 1.80
C TYR A 107 -6.44 5.62 1.63
N ILE A 108 -7.69 5.18 1.83
CA ILE A 108 -8.12 3.82 1.47
C ILE A 108 -8.09 3.63 -0.06
N ALA A 109 -8.55 4.63 -0.82
CA ALA A 109 -8.47 4.61 -2.27
C ALA A 109 -7.02 4.63 -2.77
N GLU A 110 -6.15 5.45 -2.18
CA GLU A 110 -4.70 5.42 -2.46
C GLU A 110 -4.10 4.04 -2.14
N MET A 111 -4.45 3.43 -0.99
CA MET A 111 -4.01 2.09 -0.60
C MET A 111 -4.45 1.02 -1.62
N MET A 112 -5.65 1.17 -2.18
CA MET A 112 -6.12 0.27 -3.23
C MET A 112 -5.28 0.41 -4.51
N MET A 113 -4.97 1.64 -4.93
CA MET A 113 -4.12 1.89 -6.11
C MET A 113 -2.69 1.38 -5.88
N ASP A 114 -2.13 1.60 -4.70
CA ASP A 114 -0.85 1.05 -4.24
C ASP A 114 -0.80 -0.48 -4.37
N ARG A 115 -1.77 -1.18 -3.78
CA ARG A 115 -1.81 -2.65 -3.78
C ARG A 115 -1.95 -3.24 -5.18
N MET A 116 -2.77 -2.61 -6.03
CA MET A 116 -2.93 -3.00 -7.42
C MET A 116 -1.65 -2.76 -8.23
N ALA A 117 -1.01 -1.60 -8.06
CA ALA A 117 0.26 -1.28 -8.74
C ALA A 117 1.39 -2.21 -8.29
N ALA A 118 1.54 -2.48 -6.99
CA ALA A 118 2.49 -3.44 -6.47
C ALA A 118 2.27 -4.83 -7.08
N SER A 119 1.01 -5.28 -7.16
CA SER A 119 0.65 -6.56 -7.77
C SER A 119 1.06 -6.61 -9.25
N LYS A 120 0.82 -5.55 -10.03
CA LYS A 120 1.26 -5.45 -11.43
C LYS A 120 2.79 -5.50 -11.55
N ILE A 121 3.51 -4.79 -10.69
CA ILE A 121 4.98 -4.73 -10.73
C ILE A 121 5.62 -6.09 -10.42
N TYR A 122 5.18 -6.77 -9.35
CA TYR A 122 5.80 -8.03 -8.93
C TYR A 122 5.36 -9.24 -9.77
N ASN A 123 4.15 -9.23 -10.34
CA ASN A 123 3.67 -10.36 -11.15
C ASN A 123 3.89 -10.16 -12.65
N GLY A 124 4.12 -8.92 -13.11
CA GLY A 124 4.43 -8.62 -14.50
C GLY A 124 3.38 -9.16 -15.47
N LYS A 125 3.81 -9.99 -16.43
CA LYS A 125 2.93 -10.61 -17.44
C LYS A 125 1.91 -11.59 -16.83
N ASN A 126 2.17 -12.09 -15.62
CA ASN A 126 1.29 -13.04 -14.95
C ASN A 126 0.19 -12.33 -14.13
N TYR A 127 0.16 -10.99 -14.10
CA TYR A 127 -0.81 -10.24 -13.31
C TYR A 127 -2.26 -10.59 -13.69
N ASN A 128 -3.10 -10.68 -12.67
CA ASN A 128 -4.54 -10.84 -12.76
C ASN A 128 -5.21 -9.95 -11.70
N ASP A 129 -6.38 -9.40 -12.01
CA ASP A 129 -7.18 -8.55 -11.12
C ASP A 129 -7.59 -9.23 -9.80
N HIS A 130 -7.52 -10.56 -9.73
CA HIS A 130 -7.68 -11.32 -8.49
C HIS A 130 -6.51 -11.15 -7.50
N PHE A 131 -5.29 -10.91 -7.99
CA PHE A 131 -4.07 -10.97 -7.15
C PHE A 131 -4.04 -9.99 -5.97
N PRO A 132 -4.52 -8.73 -6.09
CA PRO A 132 -4.62 -7.84 -4.93
C PRO A 132 -5.50 -8.39 -3.82
N LEU A 133 -6.64 -9.02 -4.17
CA LEU A 133 -7.55 -9.64 -3.20
C LEU A 133 -6.91 -10.87 -2.57
N GLN A 134 -6.30 -11.73 -3.39
CA GLN A 134 -5.57 -12.91 -2.90
C GLN A 134 -4.45 -12.54 -1.91
N TYR A 135 -3.71 -11.46 -2.19
CA TYR A 135 -2.67 -10.96 -1.30
C TYR A 135 -3.24 -10.48 0.03
N TYR A 136 -4.39 -9.78 0.00
CA TYR A 136 -5.11 -9.38 1.20
C TYR A 136 -5.55 -10.59 2.03
N GLU A 137 -6.16 -11.59 1.41
CA GLU A 137 -6.69 -12.77 2.09
C GLU A 137 -5.61 -13.58 2.80
N LYS A 138 -4.41 -13.68 2.21
CA LYS A 138 -3.26 -14.33 2.84
C LYS A 138 -2.76 -13.60 4.08
N GLY A 139 -2.93 -12.26 4.14
CA GLY A 139 -2.39 -11.42 5.20
C GLY A 139 -3.38 -10.96 6.28
N LYS A 140 -4.69 -11.00 6.01
CA LYS A 140 -5.70 -10.33 6.83
C LYS A 140 -5.69 -10.68 8.32
N HIS A 141 -5.29 -11.90 8.68
CA HIS A 141 -5.34 -12.40 10.07
C HIS A 141 -4.44 -11.64 11.06
N HIS A 142 -3.43 -10.90 10.60
CA HIS A 142 -2.53 -10.12 11.46
C HIS A 142 -2.69 -8.60 11.28
N TYR A 143 -3.67 -8.14 10.50
CA TYR A 143 -3.88 -6.72 10.26
C TYR A 143 -4.61 -6.07 11.44
N MET A 144 -3.97 -5.08 12.06
CA MET A 144 -4.62 -4.20 13.02
C MET A 144 -5.28 -3.04 12.27
N MET A 145 -6.42 -3.32 11.64
CA MET A 145 -7.17 -2.38 10.80
C MET A 145 -8.53 -2.09 11.43
N HIS A 146 -9.01 -0.85 11.33
CA HIS A 146 -10.35 -0.50 11.77
C HIS A 146 -11.41 -1.24 10.93
N PRO A 147 -12.50 -1.79 11.52
CA PRO A 147 -13.48 -2.58 10.78
C PRO A 147 -14.11 -1.86 9.58
N GLN A 148 -14.38 -0.56 9.68
CA GLN A 148 -14.91 0.22 8.56
C GLN A 148 -13.88 0.37 7.43
N THR A 149 -12.60 0.59 7.76
CA THR A 149 -11.51 0.65 6.79
C THR A 149 -11.37 -0.68 6.06
N GLU A 150 -11.43 -1.79 6.80
CA GLU A 150 -11.35 -3.14 6.26
C GLU A 150 -12.49 -3.41 5.28
N LYS A 151 -13.74 -3.10 5.70
CA LYS A 151 -14.93 -3.24 4.87
C LYS A 151 -14.82 -2.47 3.55
N ASP A 152 -14.33 -1.23 3.60
CA ASP A 152 -14.16 -0.41 2.41
C ASP A 152 -13.05 -0.96 1.49
N LEU A 153 -11.90 -1.36 2.05
CA LEU A 153 -10.83 -1.98 1.28
C LEU A 153 -11.28 -3.28 0.60
N VAL A 154 -11.92 -4.19 1.34
CA VAL A 154 -12.44 -5.45 0.81
C VAL A 154 -13.43 -5.20 -0.30
N LYS A 155 -14.36 -4.24 -0.13
CA LYS A 155 -15.31 -3.86 -1.18
C LYS A 155 -14.61 -3.43 -2.47
N LEU A 156 -13.56 -2.60 -2.39
CA LEU A 156 -12.81 -2.17 -3.56
C LEU A 156 -12.04 -3.33 -4.22
N LEU A 157 -11.43 -4.21 -3.42
CA LEU A 157 -10.74 -5.40 -3.92
C LEU A 157 -11.71 -6.37 -4.63
N THR A 158 -12.89 -6.60 -4.06
CA THR A 158 -13.93 -7.43 -4.69
C THR A 158 -14.44 -6.80 -5.98
N ILE A 159 -14.56 -5.47 -6.05
CA ILE A 159 -14.95 -4.80 -7.31
C ILE A 159 -13.88 -5.03 -8.39
N LEU A 160 -12.59 -4.90 -8.05
CA LEU A 160 -11.51 -5.20 -8.98
C LEU A 160 -11.62 -6.65 -9.47
N ASP A 161 -11.69 -7.60 -8.54
CA ASP A 161 -11.76 -9.04 -8.83
C ASP A 161 -12.93 -9.41 -9.75
N LYS A 162 -14.11 -8.82 -9.54
CA LYS A 162 -15.34 -9.21 -10.25
C LYS A 162 -15.64 -8.40 -11.49
N LYS A 163 -15.18 -7.15 -11.56
CA LYS A 163 -15.62 -6.17 -12.58
C LYS A 163 -14.47 -5.47 -13.30
N GLY A 164 -13.23 -5.73 -12.89
CA GLY A 164 -12.04 -5.17 -13.49
C GLY A 164 -11.82 -3.69 -13.19
N GLU A 165 -10.67 -3.21 -13.64
CA GLU A 165 -10.14 -1.88 -13.35
C GLU A 165 -11.06 -0.73 -13.78
N ASP A 166 -11.62 -0.78 -14.98
CA ASP A 166 -12.43 0.31 -15.53
C ASP A 166 -13.69 0.57 -14.69
N TYR A 167 -14.34 -0.49 -14.22
CA TYR A 167 -15.47 -0.37 -13.31
C TYR A 167 -15.02 0.16 -11.96
N LEU A 168 -13.91 -0.36 -11.42
CA LEU A 168 -13.33 0.10 -10.16
C LEU A 168 -13.05 1.61 -10.19
N TYR A 169 -12.38 2.11 -11.23
CA TYR A 169 -12.03 3.54 -11.33
C TYR A 169 -13.29 4.42 -11.36
N ARG A 170 -14.29 4.05 -12.17
CA ARG A 170 -15.56 4.78 -12.23
C ARG A 170 -16.27 4.78 -10.88
N TYR A 171 -16.38 3.61 -10.24
CA TYR A 171 -17.00 3.48 -8.92
C TYR A 171 -16.28 4.34 -7.88
N ILE A 172 -14.93 4.30 -7.85
CA ILE A 172 -14.16 5.10 -6.89
C ILE A 172 -14.42 6.59 -7.11
N ARG A 173 -14.28 7.07 -8.35
CA ARG A 173 -14.39 8.49 -8.69
C ARG A 173 -15.80 9.05 -8.50
N GLN A 174 -16.82 8.29 -8.86
CA GLN A 174 -18.20 8.79 -8.93
C GLN A 174 -19.00 8.51 -7.67
N VAL A 175 -18.67 7.45 -6.94
CA VAL A 175 -19.44 6.99 -5.77
C VAL A 175 -18.58 7.03 -4.52
N TYR A 176 -17.48 6.28 -4.50
CA TYR A 176 -16.73 6.09 -3.26
C TYR A 176 -16.12 7.40 -2.73
N LEU A 177 -15.46 8.21 -3.55
CA LEU A 177 -14.82 9.44 -3.07
C LEU A 177 -15.80 10.60 -2.80
N LYS A 178 -17.05 10.49 -3.28
CA LYS A 178 -18.11 11.47 -3.02
C LYS A 178 -18.97 11.10 -1.80
N GLY A 179 -18.87 9.86 -1.33
CA GLY A 179 -19.55 9.42 -0.12
C GLY A 179 -19.03 10.14 1.12
N LYS A 180 -19.91 10.29 2.11
CA LYS A 180 -19.53 10.72 3.46
C LYS A 180 -18.78 9.60 4.17
#